data_AF-A0A0G0NXP5-F1
#
_entry.id   AF-A0A0G0NXP5-F1
#
_cell.length_a   1.000
_cell.length_b   1.000
_cell.length_c   1.000
_cell.angle_alpha   90.00
_cell.angle_beta   90.00
_cell.angle_gamma   90.00
#
_symmetry.space_group_name_H-M   'P 1'
#
loop_
_entity.id
_entity.type
_entity.pdbx_description
1 polymer ?
#
loop_
_entity_poly.entity_id
_entity_poly.type
_entity_poly.pdbx_seq_one_letter_code
_entity_poly.pdbx_strand_id
1 'polypeptide(L)'
;MNELYKTLEDIRIGGQHAFLIVGNIKTILPILKDGIEKVFGRRIDNNPDYYEFVIEKFNIAGARDLRTAGQKTSLGGSNRFFVIGADSFLEEAQSALLKTLEEPIPGHLFFIITPNDHLLLSTVKSRLQKLNFFPENVLGDVLSDKFLNSSLQDRLLMIPEILDENAEPSTQRIAVKNLIVNLKKKVFDEYKGRDFYDKNNFEQVMSEISKAEKYSGDISSAPRLLLEFLSFICPRSNKT
;
A
#
# COMPACT_ATOMS: atom_id res chain seq x y z
N MET A 1 -12.07 4.54 -5.37
CA MET A 1 -12.06 4.74 -3.90
C MET A 1 -11.15 3.67 -3.30
N ASN A 2 -9.95 4.11 -2.91
CA ASN A 2 -8.76 3.28 -2.66
C ASN A 2 -8.93 2.45 -1.36
N GLU A 3 -8.54 1.18 -1.42
CA GLU A 3 -8.77 0.14 -0.40
C GLU A 3 -8.26 0.56 0.99
N LEU A 4 -7.14 1.31 1.01
CA LEU A 4 -6.61 1.94 2.21
C LEU A 4 -7.62 2.85 2.92
N TYR A 5 -8.32 3.74 2.20
CA TYR A 5 -9.26 4.66 2.85
C TYR A 5 -10.43 3.91 3.46
N LYS A 6 -10.92 2.87 2.78
CA LYS A 6 -11.97 2.03 3.33
C LYS A 6 -11.50 1.33 4.60
N THR A 7 -10.30 0.76 4.58
CA THR A 7 -9.69 0.14 5.75
C THR A 7 -9.49 1.13 6.89
N LEU A 8 -9.02 2.35 6.61
CA LEU A 8 -8.85 3.39 7.63
C LEU A 8 -10.19 3.88 8.19
N GLU A 9 -11.24 3.95 7.37
CA GLU A 9 -12.61 4.23 7.82
C GLU A 9 -13.14 3.11 8.72
N ASP A 10 -12.89 1.85 8.36
CA ASP A 10 -13.23 0.69 9.18
C ASP A 10 -12.48 0.73 10.52
N ILE A 11 -11.20 1.16 10.53
CA ILE A 11 -10.40 1.37 11.74
C ILE A 11 -10.96 2.49 12.60
N ARG A 12 -11.40 3.60 11.99
CA ARG A 12 -11.98 4.74 12.69
C ARG A 12 -13.23 4.36 13.49
N ILE A 13 -14.01 3.41 12.98
CA ILE A 13 -15.27 2.95 13.56
C ILE A 13 -15.08 1.69 14.43
N GLY A 14 -13.99 0.94 14.19
CA GLY A 14 -13.69 -0.33 14.84
C GLY A 14 -13.02 -0.22 16.22
N GLY A 15 -12.90 -1.37 16.89
CA GLY A 15 -12.23 -1.49 18.20
C GLY A 15 -10.77 -1.94 18.14
N GLN A 16 -10.22 -2.15 16.94
CA GLN A 16 -8.82 -2.53 16.76
C GLN A 16 -7.91 -1.30 16.82
N HIS A 17 -6.73 -1.46 17.43
CA HIS A 17 -5.83 -0.34 17.69
C HIS A 17 -4.40 -0.57 17.20
N ALA A 18 -4.06 -1.75 16.70
CA ALA A 18 -2.68 -2.05 16.29
C ALA A 18 -2.63 -2.82 14.97
N PHE A 19 -1.81 -2.32 14.05
CA PHE A 19 -1.84 -2.67 12.65
C PHE A 19 -0.44 -2.96 12.11
N LEU A 20 -0.33 -3.97 11.26
CA LEU A 20 0.90 -4.34 10.57
C LEU A 20 0.76 -4.09 9.08
N ILE A 21 1.72 -3.36 8.49
CA ILE A 21 1.80 -3.12 7.05
C ILE A 21 3.16 -3.64 6.58
N VAL A 22 3.14 -4.55 5.60
CA VAL A 22 4.36 -5.18 5.07
C VAL A 22 4.72 -4.54 3.73
N GLY A 23 5.95 -4.02 3.62
CA GLY A 23 6.49 -3.48 2.37
C GLY A 23 7.53 -2.37 2.60
N ASN A 24 7.90 -1.67 1.53
CA ASN A 24 8.90 -0.61 1.59
C ASN A 24 8.38 0.60 2.39
N ILE A 25 9.08 0.95 3.48
CA ILE A 25 8.70 2.03 4.40
C ILE A 25 8.61 3.39 3.68
N LYS A 26 9.55 3.69 2.78
CA LYS A 26 9.58 4.96 2.04
C LYS A 26 8.38 5.11 1.11
N THR A 27 7.85 4.00 0.61
CA THR A 27 6.64 3.98 -0.23
C THR A 27 5.38 4.04 0.62
N ILE A 28 5.30 3.25 1.70
CA ILE A 28 4.09 3.14 2.55
C ILE A 28 3.83 4.42 3.34
N LEU A 29 4.87 5.02 3.91
CA LEU A 29 4.71 6.10 4.88
C LEU A 29 3.97 7.32 4.32
N PRO A 30 4.33 7.87 3.14
CA PRO A 30 3.59 9.00 2.57
C PRO A 30 2.12 8.66 2.27
N ILE A 31 1.85 7.43 1.81
CA ILE A 31 0.51 6.96 1.49
C ILE A 31 -0.33 6.84 2.77
N LEU A 32 0.22 6.26 3.83
CA LEU A 32 -0.44 6.13 5.12
C LEU A 32 -0.75 7.50 5.71
N LYS A 33 0.19 8.45 5.61
CA LYS A 33 0.01 9.84 6.07
C LYS A 33 -1.19 10.49 5.38
N ASP A 34 -1.19 10.51 4.05
CA ASP A 34 -2.31 11.04 3.26
C ASP A 34 -3.64 10.35 3.60
N GLY A 35 -3.61 9.02 3.79
CA GLY A 35 -4.76 8.23 4.24
C GLY A 35 -5.32 8.72 5.58
N ILE A 36 -4.46 8.86 6.58
CA ILE A 36 -4.82 9.35 7.91
C ILE A 36 -5.40 10.76 7.84
N GLU A 37 -4.77 11.67 7.10
CA GLU A 37 -5.26 13.06 7.01
C GLU A 37 -6.66 13.14 6.41
N LYS A 38 -6.92 12.40 5.34
CA LYS A 38 -8.22 12.42 4.64
C LYS A 38 -9.34 11.75 5.44
N VAL A 39 -9.07 10.63 6.10
CA VAL A 39 -10.09 9.86 6.83
C VAL A 39 -10.40 10.47 8.19
N PHE A 40 -9.36 10.90 8.90
CA PHE A 40 -9.52 11.42 10.26
C PHE A 40 -9.64 12.95 10.28
N GLY A 41 -9.44 13.63 9.14
CA GLY A 41 -9.60 15.08 9.02
C GLY A 41 -8.58 15.86 9.84
N ARG A 42 -7.41 15.27 10.11
CA ARG A 42 -6.35 15.86 10.95
C ARG A 42 -5.12 16.11 10.10
N ARG A 43 -4.58 17.32 10.15
CA ARG A 43 -3.24 17.57 9.61
C ARG A 43 -2.23 16.79 10.44
N ILE A 44 -1.27 16.17 9.77
CA ILE A 44 -0.18 15.42 10.39
C ILE A 44 1.00 16.35 10.72
N ASP A 45 1.25 17.34 9.86
CA ASP A 45 2.35 18.28 10.05
C ASP A 45 2.18 19.07 11.36
N ASN A 46 3.23 19.05 12.19
CA ASN A 46 3.27 19.65 13.53
C ASN A 46 2.13 19.21 14.46
N ASN A 47 1.59 18.01 14.27
CA ASN A 47 0.52 17.48 15.11
C ASN A 47 1.09 16.73 16.34
N PRO A 48 0.86 17.21 17.58
CA PRO A 48 1.32 16.53 18.80
C PRO A 48 0.65 15.15 19.04
N ASP A 49 -0.44 14.88 18.33
CA ASP A 49 -1.14 13.61 18.31
C ASP A 49 -0.73 12.69 17.16
N TYR A 50 0.30 13.06 16.40
CA TYR A 50 0.96 12.21 15.42
C TYR A 50 2.40 11.96 15.84
N TYR A 51 2.75 10.69 16.04
CA TYR A 51 4.09 10.26 16.43
C TYR A 51 4.65 9.32 15.36
N GLU A 52 5.65 9.79 14.63
CA GLU A 52 6.34 9.03 13.60
C GLU A 52 7.74 8.68 14.06
N PHE A 53 8.10 7.41 13.94
CA PHE A 53 9.39 6.89 14.34
C PHE A 53 9.92 5.93 13.27
N VAL A 54 10.79 6.44 12.40
CA VAL A 54 11.39 5.69 11.29
C VAL A 54 12.88 5.51 11.56
N ILE A 55 13.31 4.27 11.77
CA ILE A 55 14.69 3.93 12.10
C ILE A 55 15.10 2.61 11.46
N GLU A 56 16.38 2.42 11.14
CA GLU A 56 16.84 1.17 10.51
C GLU A 56 16.65 -0.06 11.42
N LYS A 57 16.89 0.12 12.73
CA LYS A 57 16.86 -0.97 13.71
C LYS A 57 16.11 -0.59 14.97
N PHE A 58 14.90 -1.12 15.11
CA PHE A 58 14.05 -0.90 16.27
C PHE A 58 14.62 -1.62 17.50
N ASN A 59 15.06 -0.84 18.48
CA ASN A 59 15.75 -1.29 19.68
C ASN A 59 14.97 -0.96 20.97
N ILE A 60 15.50 -1.40 22.11
CA ILE A 60 14.83 -1.22 23.41
C ILE A 60 14.60 0.24 23.78
N ALA A 61 15.47 1.16 23.35
CA ALA A 61 15.29 2.59 23.58
C ALA A 61 14.07 3.10 22.82
N GLY A 62 13.96 2.76 21.52
CA GLY A 62 12.78 3.10 20.70
C GLY A 62 11.47 2.57 21.29
N ALA A 63 11.47 1.35 21.85
CA ALA A 63 10.29 0.80 22.52
C ALA A 63 9.91 1.58 23.79
N ARG A 64 10.89 2.05 24.57
CA ARG A 64 10.66 2.88 25.77
C ARG A 64 10.16 4.27 25.42
N ASP A 65 10.70 4.87 24.37
CA ASP A 65 10.27 6.18 23.87
C ASP A 65 8.82 6.11 23.38
N LEU A 66 8.49 5.06 22.62
CA LEU A 66 7.11 4.81 22.18
C LEU A 66 6.15 4.63 23.35
N ARG A 67 6.55 3.86 24.37
CA ARG A 67 5.73 3.68 25.58
C ARG A 67 5.48 5.00 26.30
N THR A 68 6.53 5.83 26.45
CA THR A 68 6.44 7.14 27.09
C THR A 68 5.53 8.09 26.30
N ALA A 69 5.67 8.09 24.98
CA ALA A 69 4.78 8.82 24.09
C ALA A 69 3.34 8.31 24.22
N GLY A 70 3.14 7.01 24.27
CA GLY A 70 1.84 6.32 24.40
C GLY A 70 1.11 6.51 25.73
N GLN A 71 1.76 7.06 26.76
CA GLN A 71 1.12 7.37 28.05
C GLN A 71 0.37 8.72 28.05
N LYS A 72 0.66 9.60 27.09
CA LYS A 72 -0.03 10.90 27.00
C LYS A 72 -1.33 10.72 26.22
N THR A 73 -2.42 11.26 26.76
CA THR A 73 -3.70 11.33 26.06
C THR A 73 -3.66 12.31 24.90
N SER A 74 -4.56 12.15 23.93
CA SER A 74 -4.66 13.09 22.81
C SER A 74 -5.07 14.49 23.24
N LEU A 75 -4.61 15.49 22.50
CA LEU A 75 -5.01 16.87 22.71
C LEU A 75 -6.37 17.11 22.02
N GLY A 76 -7.42 17.27 22.85
CA GLY A 76 -8.78 17.47 22.37
C GLY A 76 -9.62 16.20 22.24
N GLY A 77 -9.18 15.07 22.84
CA GLY A 77 -10.01 13.87 23.02
C GLY A 77 -10.26 13.04 21.75
N SER A 78 -9.41 13.18 20.73
CA SER A 78 -9.51 12.42 19.46
C SER A 78 -8.48 11.28 19.36
N ASN A 79 -8.31 10.72 18.17
CA ASN A 79 -7.30 9.69 17.91
C ASN A 79 -5.88 10.23 18.03
N ARG A 80 -4.97 9.34 18.44
CA ARG A 80 -3.53 9.57 18.45
C ARG A 80 -2.84 8.50 17.64
N PHE A 81 -1.97 8.89 16.71
CA PHE A 81 -1.39 7.99 15.73
C PHE A 81 0.08 7.74 16.05
N PHE A 82 0.47 6.47 16.10
CA PHE A 82 1.84 6.04 16.30
C PHE A 82 2.27 5.23 15.06
N VAL A 83 3.16 5.78 14.25
CA VAL A 83 3.67 5.15 13.04
C VAL A 83 5.12 4.75 13.28
N ILE A 84 5.39 3.45 13.35
CA ILE A 84 6.72 2.88 13.56
C ILE A 84 7.17 2.19 12.28
N GLY A 85 8.21 2.70 11.65
CA GLY A 85 8.85 2.08 10.48
C GLY A 85 10.25 1.60 10.82
N ALA A 86 10.53 0.30 10.63
CA ALA A 86 11.91 -0.18 10.73
C ALA A 86 12.22 -1.38 9.83
N ASP A 87 13.47 -1.44 9.38
CA ASP A 87 13.97 -2.55 8.54
C ASP A 87 14.30 -3.80 9.37
N SER A 88 14.46 -3.64 10.69
CA SER A 88 14.67 -4.75 11.63
C SER A 88 14.16 -4.42 13.03
N PHE A 89 13.74 -5.45 13.77
CA PHE A 89 13.22 -5.32 15.14
C PHE A 89 13.98 -6.25 16.09
N LEU A 90 14.64 -5.68 17.11
CA LEU A 90 15.29 -6.47 18.15
C LEU A 90 14.29 -7.15 19.08
N GLU A 91 14.58 -8.38 19.50
CA GLU A 91 13.68 -9.18 20.35
C GLU A 91 13.34 -8.50 21.67
N GLU A 92 14.30 -7.83 22.31
CA GLU A 92 14.05 -7.12 23.57
C GLU A 92 13.12 -5.92 23.37
N ALA A 93 13.27 -5.23 22.23
CA ALA A 93 12.39 -4.12 21.85
C ALA A 93 10.96 -4.59 21.62
N GLN A 94 10.81 -5.70 20.90
CA GLN A 94 9.53 -6.33 20.63
C GLN A 94 8.83 -6.79 21.91
N SER A 95 9.59 -7.39 22.84
CA SER A 95 9.06 -7.80 24.15
C SER A 95 8.59 -6.60 24.98
N ALA A 96 9.30 -5.47 24.92
CA ALA A 96 8.87 -4.24 25.59
C ALA A 96 7.64 -3.60 24.92
N LEU A 97 7.53 -3.73 23.59
CA LEU A 97 6.41 -3.21 22.81
C LEU A 97 5.08 -3.89 23.17
N LEU A 98 5.10 -5.19 23.50
CA LEU A 98 3.90 -5.97 23.84
C LEU A 98 3.02 -5.29 24.88
N LYS A 99 3.61 -4.75 25.95
CA LYS A 99 2.86 -4.06 27.02
C LYS A 99 2.10 -2.84 26.50
N THR A 100 2.68 -2.13 25.52
CA THR A 100 2.06 -0.96 24.91
C THR A 100 0.93 -1.37 23.96
N LEU A 101 1.05 -2.53 23.31
CA LEU A 101 0.03 -3.07 22.40
C LEU A 101 -1.12 -3.77 23.13
N GLU A 102 -0.90 -4.32 24.33
CA GLU A 102 -1.94 -5.01 25.10
C GLU A 102 -2.89 -4.05 25.83
N GLU A 103 -2.35 -2.93 26.31
CA GLU A 103 -3.07 -1.95 27.11
C GLU A 103 -3.01 -0.56 26.44
N PRO A 104 -3.54 -0.40 25.21
CA PRO A 104 -3.57 0.90 24.56
C PRO A 104 -4.51 1.86 25.32
N ILE A 105 -4.17 3.14 25.32
CA ILE A 105 -5.13 4.18 25.71
C ILE A 105 -6.21 4.26 24.61
N PRO A 106 -7.50 4.37 24.96
CA PRO A 106 -8.57 4.54 23.98
C PRO A 106 -8.27 5.67 22.98
N GLY A 107 -8.45 5.38 21.69
CA GLY A 107 -8.15 6.31 20.60
C GLY A 107 -6.70 6.27 20.10
N HIS A 108 -5.79 5.56 20.77
CA HIS A 108 -4.43 5.34 20.25
C HIS A 108 -4.44 4.28 19.15
N LEU A 109 -3.86 4.62 18.00
CA LEU A 109 -3.75 3.75 16.83
C LEU A 109 -2.27 3.56 16.48
N PHE A 110 -1.82 2.30 16.47
CA PHE A 110 -0.45 1.91 16.19
C PHE A 110 -0.35 1.29 14.79
N PHE A 111 0.57 1.79 13.98
CA PHE A 111 0.89 1.29 12.64
C PHE A 111 2.36 0.88 12.62
N ILE A 112 2.61 -0.42 12.47
CA ILE A 112 3.95 -0.99 12.35
C ILE A 112 4.20 -1.28 10.87
N ILE A 113 5.26 -0.69 10.32
CA ILE A 113 5.69 -0.84 8.94
C ILE A 113 7.05 -1.55 8.92
N THR A 114 7.12 -2.67 8.19
CA THR A 114 8.34 -3.48 8.05
C THR A 114 8.43 -4.05 6.64
N PRO A 115 9.63 -4.22 6.05
CA PRO A 115 9.77 -4.89 4.76
C PRO A 115 9.31 -6.37 4.81
N ASN A 116 9.36 -7.00 6.00
CA ASN A 116 9.02 -8.41 6.15
C ASN A 116 8.44 -8.71 7.56
N ASP A 117 7.34 -9.46 7.63
CA ASP A 117 6.71 -9.87 8.89
C ASP A 117 7.42 -11.03 9.61
N HIS A 118 8.35 -11.71 8.96
CA HIS A 118 9.25 -12.68 9.59
C HIS A 118 10.21 -12.04 10.60
N LEU A 119 10.41 -10.71 10.51
CA LEU A 119 11.21 -9.93 11.45
C LEU A 119 10.51 -9.71 12.80
N LEU A 120 9.21 -10.04 12.88
CA LEU A 120 8.42 -9.89 14.09
C LEU A 120 8.17 -11.24 14.77
N LEU A 121 8.30 -11.25 16.10
CA LEU A 121 7.95 -12.35 16.98
C LEU A 121 6.47 -12.70 16.80
N SER A 122 6.15 -14.00 16.90
CA SER A 122 4.78 -14.50 16.82
C SER A 122 3.84 -13.86 17.86
N THR A 123 4.38 -13.55 19.04
CA THR A 123 3.67 -12.87 20.14
C THR A 123 3.27 -11.43 19.81
N VAL A 124 4.12 -10.71 19.08
CA VAL A 124 3.80 -9.37 18.58
C VAL A 124 2.79 -9.46 17.45
N LYS A 125 3.03 -10.36 16.48
CA LYS A 125 2.13 -10.53 15.33
C LYS A 125 0.69 -10.85 15.72
N SER A 126 0.48 -11.63 16.78
CA SER A 126 -0.88 -11.98 17.24
C SER A 126 -1.67 -10.79 17.79
N ARG A 127 -1.02 -9.66 18.09
CA ARG A 127 -1.65 -8.40 18.54
C ARG A 127 -1.81 -7.39 17.41
N LEU A 128 -1.33 -7.70 16.21
CA LEU A 128 -1.40 -6.81 15.06
C LEU A 128 -2.39 -7.35 14.05
N GLN A 129 -3.33 -6.51 13.62
CA GLN A 129 -4.09 -6.80 12.42
C GLN A 129 -3.25 -6.45 11.19
N LYS A 130 -2.99 -7.47 10.38
CA LYS A 130 -2.31 -7.26 9.10
C LYS A 130 -3.23 -6.46 8.18
N LEU A 131 -2.77 -5.27 7.80
CA LEU A 131 -3.41 -4.43 6.82
C LEU A 131 -2.82 -4.77 5.46
N ASN A 132 -3.58 -5.56 4.70
CA ASN A 132 -3.27 -5.85 3.31
C ASN A 132 -3.82 -4.73 2.44
N PHE A 133 -3.32 -3.49 2.61
CA PHE A 133 -3.43 -2.52 1.52
C PHE A 133 -2.08 -2.54 0.83
N PHE A 134 -2.06 -2.93 -0.45
CA PHE A 134 -0.83 -2.89 -1.20
C PHE A 134 -0.49 -1.39 -1.40
N PRO A 135 0.59 -0.84 -0.81
CA PRO A 135 1.09 0.48 -1.23
C PRO A 135 1.41 0.48 -2.73
N GLU A 136 1.75 -0.69 -3.27
CA GLU A 136 1.87 -0.96 -4.70
C GLU A 136 0.53 -0.98 -5.44
N ASN A 137 -0.61 -1.13 -4.76
CA ASN A 137 -1.92 -0.82 -5.36
C ASN A 137 -2.15 0.68 -5.43
N VAL A 138 -1.61 1.52 -4.55
CA VAL A 138 -1.75 2.99 -4.71
C VAL A 138 -0.83 3.48 -5.82
N LEU A 139 0.43 3.02 -5.84
CA LEU A 139 1.32 3.29 -6.96
C LEU A 139 0.77 2.66 -8.25
N GLY A 140 0.27 1.43 -8.20
CA GLY A 140 -0.41 0.75 -9.30
C GLY A 140 -1.69 1.43 -9.74
N ASP A 141 -2.44 2.07 -8.85
CA ASP A 141 -3.63 2.88 -9.13
C ASP A 141 -3.22 4.16 -9.87
N VAL A 142 -2.24 4.92 -9.35
CA VAL A 142 -1.70 6.12 -10.03
C VAL A 142 -1.07 5.78 -11.38
N LEU A 143 -0.26 4.71 -11.43
CA LEU A 143 0.39 4.25 -12.65
C LEU A 143 -0.63 3.74 -13.66
N SER A 144 -1.67 3.00 -13.24
CA SER A 144 -2.72 2.54 -14.16
C SER A 144 -3.55 3.70 -14.71
N ASP A 145 -3.83 4.75 -13.93
CA ASP A 145 -4.45 5.98 -14.45
C ASP A 145 -3.55 6.63 -15.50
N LYS A 146 -2.27 6.85 -15.17
CA LYS A 146 -1.30 7.44 -16.10
C LYS A 146 -1.22 6.60 -17.37
N PHE A 147 -1.13 5.28 -17.24
CA PHE A 147 -1.06 4.33 -18.35
C PHE A 147 -2.30 4.41 -19.24
N LEU A 148 -3.52 4.36 -18.68
CA LEU A 148 -4.76 4.44 -19.44
C LEU A 148 -4.95 5.79 -20.13
N ASN A 149 -4.49 6.90 -19.54
CA ASN A 149 -4.57 8.24 -20.16
C ASN A 149 -3.50 8.50 -21.24
N SER A 150 -2.46 7.67 -21.28
CA SER A 150 -1.29 7.85 -22.15
C SER A 150 -1.50 7.27 -23.56
N SER A 151 -0.75 7.82 -24.53
CA SER A 151 -0.68 7.25 -25.87
C SER A 151 0.08 5.91 -25.87
N LEU A 152 -0.03 5.12 -26.95
CA LEU A 152 0.76 3.90 -27.11
C LEU A 152 2.26 4.16 -26.96
N GLN A 153 2.77 5.24 -27.56
CA GLN A 153 4.17 5.61 -27.50
C GLN A 153 4.60 5.92 -26.05
N ASP A 154 3.81 6.71 -25.34
CA ASP A 154 4.11 7.09 -23.95
C ASP A 154 4.06 5.87 -23.02
N ARG A 155 3.13 4.93 -23.23
CA ARG A 155 3.07 3.68 -22.46
C ARG A 155 4.35 2.86 -22.62
N LEU A 156 4.86 2.73 -23.85
CA LEU A 156 6.11 2.01 -24.11
C LEU A 156 7.31 2.67 -23.43
N LEU A 157 7.32 4.02 -23.35
CA LEU A 157 8.35 4.77 -22.63
C LEU A 157 8.26 4.60 -21.10
N MET A 158 7.10 4.26 -20.54
CA MET A 158 6.93 4.00 -19.10
C MET A 158 7.46 2.63 -18.67
N ILE A 159 7.64 1.68 -19.59
CA ILE A 159 8.02 0.29 -19.26
C ILE A 159 9.30 0.18 -18.42
N PRO A 160 10.41 0.88 -18.75
CA PRO A 160 11.62 0.83 -17.93
C PRO A 160 11.39 1.34 -16.49
N GLU A 161 10.57 2.39 -16.33
CA GLU A 161 10.21 2.95 -15.03
C GLU A 161 9.33 1.99 -14.22
N ILE A 162 8.35 1.35 -14.88
CA ILE A 162 7.42 0.39 -14.24
C ILE A 162 8.18 -0.85 -13.76
N LEU A 163 9.14 -1.33 -14.55
CA LEU A 163 9.94 -2.48 -14.18
C LEU A 163 10.95 -2.14 -13.09
N ASP A 164 11.39 -0.88 -13.00
CA ASP A 164 12.58 -0.48 -12.26
C ASP A 164 13.74 -1.43 -12.60
N GLU A 165 14.46 -1.14 -13.68
CA GLU A 165 15.52 -2.05 -14.19
C GLU A 165 16.65 -2.29 -13.17
N ASN A 166 16.71 -1.51 -12.08
CA ASN A 166 17.65 -1.71 -10.98
C ASN A 166 17.08 -2.56 -9.83
N ALA A 167 15.78 -2.85 -9.83
CA ALA A 167 15.12 -3.64 -8.79
C ALA A 167 15.30 -5.15 -9.00
N GLU A 168 15.29 -5.90 -7.89
CA GLU A 168 15.32 -7.36 -7.91
C GLU A 168 14.16 -7.96 -8.73
N PRO A 169 14.36 -9.05 -9.48
CA PRO A 169 13.33 -9.62 -10.37
C PRO A 169 11.98 -9.92 -9.70
N SER A 170 12.00 -10.30 -8.42
CA SER A 170 10.78 -10.52 -7.62
C SER A 170 9.98 -9.23 -7.46
N THR A 171 10.65 -8.11 -7.19
CA THR A 171 10.05 -6.78 -7.07
C THR A 171 9.43 -6.32 -8.38
N GLN A 172 10.15 -6.50 -9.50
CA GLN A 172 9.62 -6.16 -10.83
C GLN A 172 8.33 -6.94 -11.14
N ARG A 173 8.32 -8.25 -10.84
CA ARG A 173 7.14 -9.10 -11.04
C ARG A 173 5.94 -8.64 -10.21
N ILE A 174 6.19 -8.27 -8.95
CA ILE A 174 5.15 -7.74 -8.08
C ILE A 174 4.58 -6.44 -8.67
N ALA A 175 5.44 -5.50 -9.09
CA ALA A 175 5.01 -4.26 -9.71
C ALA A 175 4.14 -4.49 -10.98
N VAL A 176 4.57 -5.39 -11.87
CA VAL A 176 3.79 -5.74 -13.07
C VAL A 176 2.45 -6.38 -12.73
N LYS A 177 2.43 -7.32 -11.79
CA LYS A 177 1.19 -7.97 -11.34
C LYS A 177 0.20 -6.95 -10.78
N ASN A 178 0.66 -6.03 -9.94
CA ASN A 178 -0.19 -4.99 -9.36
C ASN A 178 -0.73 -4.04 -10.42
N LEU A 179 0.11 -3.63 -11.38
CA LEU A 179 -0.36 -2.81 -12.50
C LEU A 179 -1.47 -3.53 -13.30
N ILE A 180 -1.30 -4.81 -13.60
CA ILE A 180 -2.30 -5.60 -14.34
C ILE A 180 -3.62 -5.69 -13.58
N VAL A 181 -3.56 -6.00 -12.27
CA VAL A 181 -4.76 -6.09 -11.42
C VAL A 181 -5.52 -4.76 -11.41
N ASN A 182 -4.79 -3.64 -11.30
CA ASN A 182 -5.40 -2.31 -11.31
C ASN A 182 -5.95 -1.92 -12.70
N LEU A 183 -5.22 -2.21 -13.78
CA LEU A 183 -5.71 -2.01 -15.15
C LEU A 183 -7.01 -2.78 -15.39
N LYS A 184 -7.07 -4.05 -14.99
CA LYS A 184 -8.27 -4.88 -15.11
C LYS A 184 -9.47 -4.25 -14.41
N LYS A 185 -9.28 -3.81 -13.17
CA LYS A 185 -10.33 -3.15 -12.37
C LYS A 185 -10.81 -1.87 -13.05
N LYS A 186 -9.90 -1.00 -13.48
CA LYS A 186 -10.25 0.29 -14.11
C LYS A 186 -10.93 0.13 -15.45
N VAL A 187 -10.42 -0.77 -16.30
CA VAL A 187 -11.05 -1.06 -17.59
C VAL A 187 -12.47 -1.59 -17.36
N PHE A 188 -12.68 -2.46 -16.38
CA PHE A 188 -14.01 -2.90 -16.02
C PHE A 188 -14.91 -1.76 -15.54
N ASP A 189 -14.44 -0.95 -14.58
CA ASP A 189 -15.22 0.14 -13.98
C ASP A 189 -15.57 1.24 -14.98
N GLU A 190 -14.65 1.61 -15.88
CA GLU A 190 -14.84 2.71 -16.84
C GLU A 190 -15.62 2.29 -18.11
N TYR A 191 -15.45 1.05 -18.57
CA TYR A 191 -15.89 0.64 -19.91
C TYR A 191 -16.97 -0.44 -19.93
N LYS A 192 -17.36 -1.01 -18.79
CA LYS A 192 -18.48 -1.95 -18.75
C LYS A 192 -19.75 -1.29 -19.30
N GLY A 193 -20.32 -1.89 -20.35
CA GLY A 193 -21.55 -1.42 -21.00
C GLY A 193 -21.36 -0.23 -21.95
N ARG A 194 -20.13 0.13 -22.33
CA ARG A 194 -19.84 1.10 -23.41
C ARG A 194 -19.42 0.37 -24.69
N ASP A 195 -19.86 0.89 -25.83
CA ASP A 195 -19.32 0.46 -27.13
C ASP A 195 -17.93 1.04 -27.32
N PHE A 196 -16.92 0.16 -27.45
CA PHE A 196 -15.57 0.55 -27.79
C PHE A 196 -15.57 1.07 -29.22
N TYR A 197 -15.27 2.36 -29.41
CA TYR A 197 -15.17 2.96 -30.75
C TYR A 197 -13.99 2.43 -31.59
N ASP A 198 -13.12 1.58 -31.02
CA ASP A 198 -11.95 1.07 -31.73
C ASP A 198 -11.70 -0.43 -31.42
N LYS A 199 -11.88 -1.26 -32.45
CA LYS A 199 -11.50 -2.66 -32.73
C LYS A 199 -11.25 -3.73 -31.64
N ASN A 200 -11.58 -3.53 -30.37
CA ASN A 200 -11.59 -4.60 -29.37
C ASN A 200 -12.92 -4.58 -28.60
N ASN A 201 -13.71 -5.67 -28.69
CA ASN A 201 -14.89 -5.83 -27.84
C ASN A 201 -14.43 -5.82 -26.37
N PHE A 202 -15.17 -5.16 -25.47
CA PHE A 202 -14.90 -5.12 -24.03
C PHE A 202 -14.56 -6.51 -23.48
N GLU A 203 -15.31 -7.53 -23.88
CA GLU A 203 -15.11 -8.92 -23.46
C GLU A 203 -13.75 -9.46 -23.90
N GLN A 204 -13.31 -9.11 -25.11
CA GLN A 204 -12.00 -9.49 -25.63
C GLN A 204 -10.88 -8.81 -24.84
N VAL A 205 -10.98 -7.49 -24.61
CA VAL A 205 -9.99 -6.76 -23.79
C VAL A 205 -9.91 -7.36 -22.39
N MET A 206 -11.05 -7.61 -21.74
CA MET A 206 -11.09 -8.19 -20.39
C MET A 206 -10.52 -9.61 -20.35
N SER A 207 -10.79 -10.42 -21.39
CA SER A 207 -10.22 -11.75 -21.55
C SER A 207 -8.70 -11.69 -21.68
N GLU A 208 -8.17 -10.81 -22.52
CA GLU A 208 -6.73 -10.65 -22.72
C GLU A 208 -6.02 -10.10 -21.48
N ILE A 209 -6.60 -9.12 -20.78
CA ILE A 209 -6.05 -8.65 -19.50
C ILE A 209 -6.06 -9.78 -18.45
N SER A 210 -7.10 -10.61 -18.41
CA SER A 210 -7.17 -11.75 -17.50
C SER A 210 -6.12 -12.83 -17.81
N LYS A 211 -5.80 -13.05 -19.09
CA LYS A 211 -4.69 -13.91 -19.49
C LYS A 211 -3.35 -13.32 -19.04
N ALA A 212 -3.12 -12.02 -19.26
CA ALA A 212 -1.92 -11.33 -18.80
C ALA A 212 -1.74 -11.42 -17.27
N GLU A 213 -2.83 -11.27 -16.51
CA GLU A 213 -2.85 -11.44 -15.05
C GLU A 213 -2.41 -12.86 -14.65
N LYS A 214 -2.95 -13.89 -15.32
CA LYS A 214 -2.58 -15.28 -15.09
C LYS A 214 -1.09 -15.52 -15.39
N TYR A 215 -0.58 -14.99 -16.49
CA TYR A 215 0.83 -15.11 -16.86
C TYR A 215 1.76 -14.35 -15.90
N SER A 216 1.32 -13.21 -15.34
CA SER A 216 2.12 -12.47 -14.36
C SER A 216 2.43 -13.26 -13.08
N GLY A 217 1.60 -14.27 -12.77
CA GLY A 217 1.85 -15.21 -11.68
C GLY A 217 2.82 -16.36 -12.01
N ASP A 218 3.17 -16.53 -13.28
CA ASP A 218 4.10 -17.57 -13.75
C ASP A 218 5.55 -17.02 -13.76
N ILE A 219 6.47 -17.74 -13.14
CA ILE A 219 7.91 -17.40 -13.06
C ILE A 219 8.57 -17.40 -14.44
N SER A 220 8.03 -18.15 -15.42
CA SER A 220 8.55 -18.22 -16.78
C SER A 220 8.10 -17.06 -17.68
N SER A 221 7.14 -16.24 -17.25
CA SER A 221 6.67 -15.09 -18.02
C SER A 221 7.72 -13.97 -18.09
N ALA A 222 7.76 -13.26 -19.21
CA ALA A 222 8.60 -12.09 -19.41
C ALA A 222 7.82 -10.80 -19.06
N PRO A 223 8.12 -10.12 -17.95
CA PRO A 223 7.35 -8.96 -17.47
C PRO A 223 7.26 -7.83 -18.50
N ARG A 224 8.36 -7.55 -19.21
CA ARG A 224 8.41 -6.54 -20.28
C ARG A 224 7.42 -6.84 -21.42
N LEU A 225 7.35 -8.08 -21.90
CA LEU A 225 6.43 -8.47 -22.97
C LEU A 225 4.96 -8.32 -22.55
N LEU A 226 4.65 -8.60 -21.28
CA LEU A 226 3.30 -8.37 -20.74
C LEU A 226 2.93 -6.89 -20.80
N LEU A 227 3.84 -6.00 -20.40
CA LEU A 227 3.61 -4.55 -20.43
C LEU A 227 3.48 -4.00 -21.86
N GLU A 228 4.29 -4.48 -22.80
CA GLU A 228 4.19 -4.13 -24.22
C GLU A 228 2.84 -4.56 -24.81
N PHE A 229 2.41 -5.79 -24.51
CA PHE A 229 1.11 -6.30 -24.92
C PHE A 229 -0.05 -5.46 -24.36
N LEU A 230 -0.02 -5.17 -23.05
CA LEU A 230 -1.03 -4.33 -22.38
C LEU A 230 -1.07 -2.91 -22.97
N SER A 231 0.09 -2.38 -23.39
CA SER A 231 0.17 -1.05 -24.00
C SER A 231 -0.67 -0.96 -25.28
N PHE A 232 -0.72 -2.07 -26.04
CA PHE A 232 -1.49 -2.20 -27.26
C PHE A 232 -2.98 -2.48 -27.01
N ILE A 233 -3.31 -3.35 -26.05
CA ILE A 233 -4.70 -3.81 -25.87
C ILE A 233 -5.56 -2.94 -24.95
N CYS A 234 -4.97 -2.25 -23.97
CA CYS A 234 -5.74 -1.45 -23.03
C CYS A 234 -6.30 -0.20 -23.74
N PRO A 235 -7.56 0.17 -23.50
CA PRO A 235 -8.14 1.37 -24.10
C PRO A 235 -7.42 2.63 -23.60
N ARG A 236 -7.53 3.71 -24.37
CA ARG A 236 -7.16 5.05 -23.89
C ARG A 236 -8.38 5.69 -23.23
N SER A 237 -8.22 6.22 -22.02
CA SER A 237 -9.29 6.95 -21.35
C SER A 237 -9.44 8.33 -22.00
N ASN A 238 -10.62 8.60 -22.56
CA ASN A 238 -10.98 9.90 -23.15
C ASN A 238 -11.66 10.76 -22.07
N LYS A 239 -11.01 10.95 -20.92
CA LYS A 239 -11.46 11.94 -19.94
C LYS A 239 -11.04 13.32 -20.46
N THR A 240 -11.90 13.94 -21.26
CA THR A 240 -11.92 15.39 -21.48
C THR A 240 -12.37 16.10 -20.21
#